data_AF-A0A813JTP9-F1
#
_entry.id   AF-A0A813JTP9-F1
#
_cell.length_a   1.000
_cell.length_b   1.000
_cell.length_c   1.000
_cell.angle_alpha   90.00
_cell.angle_beta   90.00
_cell.angle_gamma   90.00
#
_symmetry.space_group_name_H-M   'P 1'
#
loop_
_entity.id
_entity.type
_entity.pdbx_description
1 polymer ?
#
loop_
_entity_poly.entity_id
_entity_poly.type
_entity_poly.pdbx_seq_one_letter_code
_entity_poly.pdbx_strand_id
1 'polypeptide(L)'
;MASHSASAEDEDEEELVRNWPWETPIPTLGSLLVVLWRGEGLWVQSLVVAASDAGGDAFVLLDPDGKLRVLQHSSLDVTGLFLTNGIDEDCVFVNPDAVYRFHGLPSEAALKHFRDMAKLVLNTFFRERLRGGGRRIRGKMPRSEALELGKVEDDGFCTPRLKPGMHWVALATAAGVNVGDICQLRANDPARGEYGLFISSSGDSVPVQQMSSKEIDAFIDSLMKKKPTGPQGDEELLGADDTGDLRTLAVAYDPQGDRYRKFDEAVTICYETDFADWPLSGPRSVLFRLKALRKAGLTPMTQHSTWLEKSKMGKNDRSRHEHEVLARILETAVTYDQYNAPNSAAMERLIRRMMLIETAYKDSEVPQYDGSEYFMGEEEMAPDGSMVSPAVKKYTAERLRDEYAVMKEKRKAKEERVLKHPKKGDKADKAPEK
;
A
#
# COMPACT_ATOMS: atom_id res chain seq x y z
N MET A 1 34.63 -12.32 7.90
CA MET A 1 33.99 -11.25 8.69
C MET A 1 34.39 -9.93 8.05
N ALA A 2 33.58 -9.47 7.08
CA ALA A 2 33.77 -8.17 6.45
C ALA A 2 32.71 -7.25 7.04
N SER A 3 33.13 -6.35 7.92
CA SER A 3 32.30 -5.28 8.47
C SER A 3 32.18 -4.19 7.41
N HIS A 4 30.98 -3.96 6.90
CA HIS A 4 30.70 -2.74 6.16
C HIS A 4 30.66 -1.57 7.15
N SER A 5 31.61 -0.66 7.00
CA SER A 5 31.61 0.66 7.63
C SER A 5 30.53 1.50 6.95
N ALA A 6 29.48 1.85 7.70
CA ALA A 6 28.63 2.97 7.34
C ALA A 6 29.50 4.23 7.27
N SER A 7 29.33 5.01 6.22
CA SER A 7 29.97 6.30 6.00
C SER A 7 29.59 7.25 7.13
N ALA A 8 30.58 7.86 7.77
CA ALA A 8 30.42 8.82 8.86
C ALA A 8 29.65 10.11 8.45
N GLU A 9 29.31 10.28 7.17
CA GLU A 9 28.62 11.45 6.66
C GLU A 9 27.10 11.43 6.94
N ASP A 10 26.49 10.25 7.13
CA ASP A 10 25.04 10.14 7.37
C ASP A 10 24.67 10.31 8.86
N GLU A 11 25.60 10.02 9.78
CA GLU A 11 25.37 10.24 11.23
C GLU A 11 25.49 11.73 11.61
N ASP A 12 26.28 12.51 10.85
CA ASP A 12 26.48 13.94 11.10
C ASP A 12 25.24 14.79 10.74
N GLU A 13 24.43 14.41 9.75
CA GLU A 13 23.19 15.13 9.39
C GLU A 13 22.06 14.92 10.41
N GLU A 14 21.85 13.69 10.90
CA GLU A 14 20.87 13.43 11.97
C GLU A 14 21.29 14.07 13.31
N GLU A 15 22.59 14.16 13.58
CA GLU A 15 23.12 14.77 14.80
C GLU A 15 23.06 16.31 14.75
N LEU A 16 23.20 16.91 13.56
CA LEU A 16 22.98 18.35 13.31
C LEU A 16 21.52 18.78 13.54
N VAL A 17 20.54 17.94 13.18
CA VAL A 17 19.11 18.21 13.43
C VAL A 17 18.77 18.10 14.92
N ARG A 18 19.44 17.22 15.69
CA ARG A 18 19.20 17.04 17.12
C ARG A 18 19.86 18.10 18.02
N ASN A 19 21.02 18.62 17.63
CA ASN A 19 21.84 19.49 18.48
C ASN A 19 21.70 20.99 18.17
N TRP A 20 20.76 21.39 17.31
CA TRP A 20 20.53 22.80 17.01
C TRP A 20 19.92 23.55 18.22
N PRO A 21 20.39 24.77 18.54
CA PRO A 21 19.90 25.51 19.70
C PRO A 21 18.42 25.85 19.53
N TRP A 22 17.58 25.27 20.40
CA TRP A 22 16.12 25.40 20.45
C TRP A 22 15.59 26.79 20.83
N GLU A 23 16.33 27.86 20.59
CA GLU A 23 15.76 29.22 20.62
C GLU A 23 14.97 29.45 19.33
N THR A 24 13.95 28.61 19.10
CA THR A 24 12.99 28.80 18.03
C THR A 24 12.34 30.16 18.28
N PRO A 25 12.50 31.15 17.37
CA PRO A 25 11.91 32.44 17.60
C PRO A 25 10.40 32.25 17.75
N ILE A 26 9.82 32.89 18.77
CA ILE A 26 8.38 32.78 19.03
C ILE A 26 7.66 33.42 17.84
N PRO A 27 6.78 32.70 17.12
CA PRO A 27 6.06 33.25 15.98
C PRO A 27 5.28 34.49 16.40
N THR A 28 5.39 35.58 15.63
CA THR A 28 4.62 36.80 15.89
C THR A 28 3.39 36.88 14.99
N LEU A 29 2.41 37.68 15.37
CA LEU A 29 1.22 37.91 14.55
C LEU A 29 1.63 38.45 13.16
N GLY A 30 1.20 37.77 12.10
CA GLY A 30 1.56 38.09 10.72
C GLY A 30 2.84 37.43 10.22
N SER A 31 3.56 36.68 11.04
CA SER A 31 4.70 35.88 10.58
C SER A 31 4.24 34.73 9.66
N LEU A 32 5.03 34.48 8.62
CA LEU A 32 4.91 33.28 7.78
C LEU A 32 5.76 32.16 8.35
N LEU A 33 5.16 30.97 8.40
CA LEU A 33 5.75 29.75 8.92
C LEU A 33 5.69 28.68 7.85
N VAL A 34 6.67 27.79 7.82
CA VAL A 34 6.60 26.53 7.09
C VAL A 34 6.48 25.41 8.13
N VAL A 35 5.36 24.71 8.10
CA VAL A 35 4.95 23.75 9.13
C VAL A 35 4.79 22.37 8.50
N LEU A 36 5.45 21.36 9.07
CA LEU A 36 5.21 19.96 8.72
C LEU A 36 4.21 19.35 9.69
N TRP A 37 3.00 19.09 9.20
CA TRP A 37 1.96 18.45 10.00
C TRP A 37 2.22 16.95 10.09
N ARG A 38 2.12 16.41 11.31
CA ARG A 38 2.29 14.98 11.55
C ARG A 38 1.20 14.19 10.83
N GLY A 39 1.61 13.30 9.92
CA GLY A 39 0.72 12.41 9.17
C GLY A 39 0.27 12.93 7.80
N GLU A 40 0.59 14.17 7.44
CA GLU A 40 0.31 14.70 6.09
C GLU A 40 1.53 14.58 5.15
N GLY A 41 2.75 14.45 5.69
CA GLY A 41 3.99 14.28 4.89
C GLY A 41 4.36 15.48 4.02
N LEU A 42 3.55 16.54 4.04
CA LEU A 42 3.67 17.72 3.18
C LEU A 42 4.01 18.94 4.03
N TRP A 43 5.00 19.72 3.59
CA TRP A 43 5.32 21.01 4.19
C TRP A 43 4.29 22.04 3.76
N VAL A 44 3.67 22.73 4.71
CA VAL A 44 2.64 23.74 4.41
C VAL A 44 3.09 25.11 4.88
N GLN A 45 3.15 26.07 3.97
CA GLN A 45 3.35 27.46 4.31
C GLN A 45 2.06 28.01 4.94
N SER A 46 2.15 28.46 6.18
CA SER A 46 1.03 28.94 6.97
C SER A 46 1.30 30.34 7.52
N LEU A 47 0.25 31.16 7.63
CA LEU A 47 0.32 32.51 8.19
C LEU A 47 -0.22 32.54 9.62
N VAL A 48 0.52 33.14 10.56
CA VAL A 48 0.02 33.34 11.93
C VAL A 48 -1.03 34.46 11.94
N VAL A 49 -2.29 34.09 12.13
CA VAL A 49 -3.42 35.04 12.13
C VAL A 49 -3.95 35.35 13.52
N ALA A 50 -3.58 34.58 14.54
CA ALA A 50 -3.79 34.96 15.94
C ALA A 50 -2.79 34.25 16.86
N ALA A 51 -2.52 34.85 18.01
CA ALA A 51 -1.72 34.28 19.08
C ALA A 51 -2.45 34.47 20.42
N SER A 52 -2.24 33.56 21.36
CA SER A 52 -2.79 33.68 22.71
C SER A 52 -2.09 34.77 23.53
N ASP A 53 -2.87 35.64 24.16
CA ASP A 53 -2.39 36.67 25.09
C ASP A 53 -1.78 36.06 26.37
N ALA A 54 -2.18 34.83 26.72
CA ALA A 54 -1.82 34.17 27.97
C ALA A 54 -0.53 33.33 27.85
N GLY A 55 0.57 33.96 27.43
CA GLY A 55 1.90 33.35 27.46
C GLY A 55 2.34 32.62 26.18
N GLY A 56 1.74 32.91 25.02
CA GLY A 56 2.31 32.57 23.71
C GLY A 56 2.36 31.08 23.33
N ASP A 57 1.76 30.17 24.11
CA ASP A 57 1.85 28.72 23.84
C ASP A 57 0.87 28.24 22.75
N ALA A 58 -0.02 29.09 22.22
CA ALA A 58 -0.95 28.72 21.16
C ALA A 58 -1.10 29.79 20.09
N PHE A 59 -1.08 29.35 18.83
CA PHE A 59 -1.20 30.14 17.61
C PHE A 59 -2.35 29.60 16.76
N VAL A 60 -2.96 30.47 15.96
CA VAL A 60 -3.86 30.06 14.88
C VAL A 60 -3.17 30.36 13.56
N LEU A 61 -3.04 29.31 12.77
CA LEU A 61 -2.42 29.29 11.47
C LEU A 61 -3.49 29.29 10.39
N LEU A 62 -3.30 30.11 9.37
CA LEU A 62 -4.06 30.10 8.12
C LEU A 62 -3.21 29.37 7.07
N ASP A 63 -3.75 28.33 6.44
CA ASP A 63 -3.08 27.63 5.34
C ASP A 63 -3.48 28.20 3.95
N PRO A 64 -2.84 27.77 2.85
CA PRO A 64 -3.15 28.27 1.50
C PRO A 64 -4.57 27.96 1.02
N ASP A 65 -5.23 26.95 1.60
CA ASP A 65 -6.63 26.62 1.35
C ASP A 65 -7.61 27.54 2.10
N GLY A 66 -7.11 28.44 2.95
CA GLY A 66 -7.93 29.30 3.79
C GLY A 66 -8.47 28.61 5.05
N LYS A 67 -7.91 27.46 5.45
CA LYS A 67 -8.31 26.74 6.66
C LYS A 67 -7.54 27.27 7.87
N LEU A 68 -8.23 27.34 9.01
CA LEU A 68 -7.64 27.73 10.28
C LEU A 68 -7.26 26.49 11.09
N ARG A 69 -6.00 26.40 11.52
CA ARG A 69 -5.47 25.32 12.38
C ARG A 69 -4.91 25.92 13.66
N VAL A 70 -5.12 25.26 14.80
CA VAL A 70 -4.52 25.68 16.08
C VAL A 70 -3.20 24.95 16.25
N LEU A 71 -2.10 25.69 16.36
CA LEU A 71 -0.79 25.16 16.70
C LEU A 71 -0.50 25.49 18.15
N GLN A 72 -0.28 24.47 18.99
CA GLN A 72 0.23 24.69 20.34
C GLN A 72 1.74 24.43 20.34
N HIS A 73 2.54 25.36 20.87
CA HIS A 73 4.00 25.26 20.90
C HIS A 73 4.48 24.02 21.66
N SER A 74 3.76 23.63 22.72
CA SER A 74 3.96 22.39 23.46
C SER A 74 3.30 21.12 22.85
N SER A 75 2.63 21.19 21.69
CA SER A 75 2.00 20.00 21.08
C SER A 75 2.96 19.16 20.23
N LEU A 76 2.73 17.85 20.23
CA LEU A 76 3.43 16.83 19.44
C LEU A 76 2.91 16.68 17.99
N ASP A 77 2.05 17.61 17.55
CA ASP A 77 1.32 17.51 16.27
C ASP A 77 2.12 18.06 15.07
N VAL A 78 3.26 18.68 15.34
CA VAL A 78 4.19 19.19 14.33
C VAL A 78 5.55 18.55 14.53
N THR A 79 6.12 18.04 13.44
CA THR A 79 7.45 17.41 13.43
C THR A 79 8.54 18.37 12.97
N GLY A 80 8.18 19.52 12.40
CA GLY A 80 9.12 20.58 12.04
C GLY A 80 8.44 21.93 11.86
N LEU A 81 9.09 22.99 12.33
CA LEU A 81 8.61 24.37 12.27
C LEU A 81 9.75 25.28 11.85
N PHE A 82 9.59 25.99 10.74
CA PHE A 82 10.54 27.00 10.28
C PHE A 82 9.87 28.36 10.12
N LEU A 83 10.54 29.41 10.57
CA LEU A 83 10.15 30.79 10.31
C LEU A 83 10.74 31.26 8.99
N THR A 84 9.93 31.93 8.19
CA THR A 84 10.32 32.53 6.91
C THR A 84 10.09 34.03 6.96
N ASN A 85 10.96 34.86 6.35
CA ASN A 85 10.76 36.31 6.35
C ASN A 85 9.88 36.79 5.17
N GLY A 86 9.47 35.88 4.27
CA GLY A 86 8.61 36.21 3.12
C GLY A 86 7.98 34.99 2.46
N ILE A 87 7.03 35.22 1.54
CA ILE A 87 6.29 34.17 0.82
C ILE A 87 7.23 33.39 -0.11
N ASP A 88 8.15 34.12 -0.75
CA ASP A 88 9.06 33.62 -1.77
C ASP A 88 10.44 33.23 -1.20
N GLU A 89 10.62 33.34 0.12
CA GLU A 89 11.87 32.90 0.75
C GLU A 89 11.86 31.39 0.89
N ASP A 90 12.86 30.75 0.27
CA ASP A 90 13.06 29.33 0.41
C ASP A 90 13.61 28.99 1.80
N CYS A 91 13.00 28.00 2.45
CA CYS A 91 13.62 27.37 3.60
C CYS A 91 14.84 26.58 3.10
N VAL A 92 16.04 27.01 3.48
CA VAL A 92 17.32 26.38 3.08
C VAL A 92 17.36 24.86 3.34
N PHE A 93 16.51 24.38 4.26
CA PHE A 93 16.46 22.99 4.73
C PHE A 93 15.27 22.18 4.17
N VAL A 94 14.42 22.77 3.33
CA VAL A 94 13.25 22.10 2.76
C VAL A 94 13.29 22.25 1.25
N ASN A 95 13.10 21.15 0.52
CA ASN A 95 12.98 21.20 -0.94
C ASN A 95 11.85 22.19 -1.31
N PRO A 96 12.14 23.29 -2.05
CA PRO A 96 11.16 24.33 -2.38
C PRO A 96 9.90 23.78 -3.06
N ASP A 97 10.05 22.73 -3.88
CA ASP A 97 8.97 22.09 -4.63
C ASP A 97 8.07 21.20 -3.75
N ALA A 98 8.54 20.84 -2.55
CA ALA A 98 7.80 20.04 -1.59
C ALA A 98 7.01 20.89 -0.58
N VAL A 99 6.98 22.22 -0.74
CA VAL A 99 6.23 23.14 0.12
C VAL A 99 4.94 23.57 -0.58
N TYR A 100 3.81 23.28 0.04
CA TYR A 100 2.51 23.81 -0.34
C TYR A 100 2.40 25.27 0.11
N ARG A 101 2.47 26.19 -0.86
CA ARG A 101 2.61 27.65 -0.62
C ARG A 101 1.36 28.44 -0.95
N PHE A 102 1.30 29.66 -0.41
CA PHE A 102 0.35 30.66 -0.87
C PHE A 102 0.70 31.11 -2.29
N HIS A 103 -0.28 31.19 -3.19
CA HIS A 103 -0.13 31.84 -4.50
C HIS A 103 -0.26 33.38 -4.42
N GLY A 104 0.08 33.96 -3.28
CA GLY A 104 -0.15 35.35 -2.89
C GLY A 104 -0.81 35.46 -1.52
N LEU A 105 -0.46 36.50 -0.76
CA LEU A 105 -1.06 36.73 0.55
C LEU A 105 -2.53 37.16 0.42
N PRO A 106 -3.40 36.74 1.35
CA PRO A 106 -4.76 37.26 1.41
C PRO A 106 -4.74 38.79 1.57
N SER A 107 -5.74 39.45 0.98
CA SER A 107 -5.90 40.90 1.13
C SER A 107 -6.07 41.30 2.61
N GLU A 108 -5.73 42.54 2.97
CA GLU A 108 -5.84 43.00 4.37
C GLU A 108 -7.27 42.87 4.92
N ALA A 109 -8.29 43.02 4.06
CA ALA A 109 -9.69 42.80 4.41
C ALA A 109 -9.97 41.32 4.74
N ALA A 110 -9.44 40.40 3.93
CA ALA A 110 -9.53 38.96 4.20
C ALA A 110 -8.75 38.58 5.46
N LEU A 111 -7.54 39.11 5.66
CA LEU A 111 -6.74 38.89 6.86
C LEU A 111 -7.46 39.37 8.12
N LYS A 112 -8.12 40.54 8.07
CA LYS A 112 -8.95 41.02 9.17
C LYS A 112 -10.07 40.02 9.50
N HIS A 113 -10.76 39.49 8.49
CA HIS A 113 -11.79 38.49 8.68
C HIS A 113 -11.24 37.19 9.30
N PHE A 114 -10.11 36.67 8.80
CA PHE A 114 -9.46 35.50 9.37
C PHE A 114 -8.97 35.74 10.80
N ARG A 115 -8.44 36.91 11.13
CA ARG A 115 -8.06 37.30 12.50
C ARG A 115 -9.26 37.27 13.44
N ASP A 116 -10.42 37.75 13.00
CA ASP A 116 -11.64 37.74 13.81
C ASP A 116 -12.18 36.32 14.02
N MET A 117 -12.14 35.46 12.99
CA MET A 117 -12.45 34.03 13.15
C MET A 117 -11.45 33.31 14.04
N ALA A 118 -10.16 33.60 13.90
CA ALA A 118 -9.10 32.99 14.68
C ALA A 118 -9.23 33.30 16.18
N LYS A 119 -9.67 34.52 16.54
CA LYS A 119 -10.02 34.86 17.93
C LYS A 119 -11.15 33.98 18.48
N LEU A 120 -12.18 33.69 17.67
CA LEU A 120 -13.27 32.79 18.07
C LEU A 120 -12.77 31.35 18.27
N VAL A 121 -11.90 30.88 17.38
CA VAL A 121 -11.26 29.55 17.48
C VAL A 121 -10.42 29.44 18.75
N LEU A 122 -9.55 30.41 19.04
CA LEU A 122 -8.75 30.46 20.27
C LEU A 122 -9.61 30.48 21.53
N ASN A 123 -10.62 31.34 21.56
CA ASN A 123 -11.53 31.43 22.71
C ASN A 123 -12.26 30.10 22.97
N THR A 124 -12.65 29.40 21.90
CA THR A 124 -13.30 28.09 22.00
C THR A 124 -12.32 27.04 22.52
N PHE A 125 -11.11 26.99 21.95
CA PHE A 125 -10.03 26.10 22.38
C PHE A 125 -9.70 26.25 23.87
N PHE A 126 -9.53 27.48 24.36
CA PHE A 126 -9.24 27.72 25.79
C PHE A 126 -10.41 27.37 26.71
N ARG A 127 -11.65 27.67 26.30
CA ARG A 127 -12.84 27.29 27.09
C ARG A 127 -12.96 25.79 27.26
N GLU A 128 -12.60 25.01 26.23
CA GLU A 128 -12.64 23.55 26.29
C GLU A 128 -11.52 22.99 27.16
N ARG A 129 -10.31 23.54 27.05
CA ARG A 129 -9.18 23.16 27.90
C ARG A 129 -9.47 23.41 29.39
N LEU A 130 -10.05 24.56 29.72
CA LEU A 130 -10.44 24.91 31.09
C LEU A 130 -11.57 24.01 31.64
N ARG A 131 -12.33 23.33 30.77
CA ARG A 131 -13.39 22.39 31.18
C ARG A 131 -12.88 20.97 31.47
N GLY A 132 -11.58 20.70 31.32
CA GLY A 132 -10.94 19.52 31.91
C GLY A 132 -11.43 18.14 31.41
N GLY A 133 -11.90 18.04 30.17
CA GLY A 133 -12.36 16.77 29.59
C GLY A 133 -11.80 16.57 28.19
N GLY A 134 -10.86 15.64 28.03
CA GLY A 134 -10.26 15.27 26.74
C GLY A 134 -11.26 14.60 25.79
N ARG A 135 -12.14 15.38 25.16
CA ARG A 135 -12.93 14.96 23.99
C ARG A 135 -12.48 15.76 22.76
N ARG A 136 -12.00 15.05 21.72
CA ARG A 136 -11.89 15.62 20.36
C ARG A 136 -13.29 16.01 19.88
N ILE A 137 -13.48 17.27 19.52
CA ILE A 137 -14.72 17.73 18.89
C ILE A 137 -14.59 17.66 17.37
N ARG A 138 -15.43 16.83 16.73
CA ARG A 138 -15.98 17.08 15.39
C ARG A 138 -17.30 17.82 15.57
N GLY A 139 -17.27 19.13 15.57
CA GLY A 139 -18.44 19.99 15.76
C GLY A 139 -18.60 20.91 14.55
N LYS A 140 -19.79 20.91 13.93
CA LYS A 140 -20.13 21.84 12.85
C LYS A 140 -20.10 23.28 13.41
N MET A 141 -19.30 24.15 12.79
CA MET A 141 -19.34 25.59 13.02
C MET A 141 -20.76 26.14 12.81
N PRO A 142 -21.15 27.23 13.52
CA PRO A 142 -22.39 27.93 13.23
C PRO A 142 -22.35 28.50 11.81
N ARG A 143 -23.41 28.22 11.04
CA ARG A 143 -23.64 28.79 9.71
C ARG A 143 -23.77 30.32 9.86
N SER A 144 -22.85 31.08 9.27
CA SER A 144 -23.01 32.52 9.14
C SER A 144 -24.06 32.83 8.07
N GLU A 145 -24.97 33.74 8.40
CA GLU A 145 -25.80 34.43 7.40
C GLU A 145 -24.86 35.32 6.57
N ALA A 146 -24.92 35.16 5.24
CA ALA A 146 -24.15 35.96 4.30
C ALA A 146 -24.65 37.41 4.32
N LEU A 147 -23.78 38.34 4.72
CA LEU A 147 -24.00 39.78 4.54
C LEU A 147 -23.13 40.25 3.37
N GLU A 148 -23.76 40.96 2.43
CA GLU A 148 -23.17 41.45 1.19
C GLU A 148 -21.96 42.38 1.45
N LEU A 149 -20.79 41.99 0.92
CA LEU A 149 -19.56 42.77 0.93
C LEU A 149 -19.50 43.68 -0.32
N GLY A 150 -19.16 44.94 -0.09
CA GLY A 150 -18.94 45.94 -1.14
C GLY A 150 -17.81 45.55 -2.10
N LYS A 151 -18.03 45.89 -3.37
CA LYS A 151 -17.21 45.58 -4.56
C LYS A 151 -15.69 45.65 -4.31
N VAL A 152 -15.12 44.48 -4.06
CA VAL A 152 -13.75 44.12 -4.42
C VAL A 152 -13.83 43.56 -5.85
N GLU A 153 -12.86 43.82 -6.72
CA GLU A 153 -12.80 43.12 -8.01
C GLU A 153 -12.68 41.62 -7.75
N ASP A 154 -13.75 40.92 -8.12
CA ASP A 154 -14.17 39.61 -7.62
C ASP A 154 -13.67 38.51 -8.56
N ASP A 155 -12.52 37.91 -8.26
CA ASP A 155 -12.11 36.62 -8.84
C ASP A 155 -12.80 35.43 -8.13
N GLY A 156 -13.92 35.71 -7.45
CA GLY A 156 -14.61 34.84 -6.51
C GLY A 156 -15.15 33.56 -7.11
N PHE A 157 -15.36 32.59 -6.22
CA PHE A 157 -16.13 31.37 -6.49
C PHE A 157 -17.49 31.78 -7.06
N CYS A 158 -17.65 31.57 -8.36
CA CYS A 158 -18.90 31.86 -9.05
C CYS A 158 -19.85 30.68 -8.87
N THR A 159 -21.16 30.96 -8.84
CA THR A 159 -22.16 29.92 -9.08
C THR A 159 -21.73 29.09 -10.29
N PRO A 160 -21.72 27.74 -10.21
CA PRO A 160 -21.20 26.89 -11.27
C PRO A 160 -21.93 27.18 -12.58
N ARG A 161 -21.27 27.92 -13.49
CA ARG A 161 -21.81 28.23 -14.82
C ARG A 161 -21.27 27.20 -15.80
N LEU A 162 -22.16 26.31 -16.23
CA LEU A 162 -21.88 25.37 -17.30
C LEU A 162 -21.80 26.12 -18.63
N LYS A 163 -20.67 26.02 -19.33
CA LYS A 163 -20.58 26.54 -20.70
C LYS A 163 -21.59 25.79 -21.59
N PRO A 164 -22.25 26.46 -22.57
CA PRO A 164 -23.18 25.78 -23.47
C PRO A 164 -22.53 24.57 -24.15
N GLY A 165 -23.17 23.40 -24.06
CA GLY A 165 -22.67 22.14 -24.64
C GLY A 165 -21.59 21.40 -23.85
N MET A 166 -21.26 21.87 -22.63
CA MET A 166 -20.39 21.14 -21.70
C MET A 166 -21.20 20.35 -20.67
N HIS A 167 -20.56 19.39 -20.01
CA HIS A 167 -21.07 18.66 -18.85
C HIS A 167 -20.01 18.65 -17.74
N TRP A 168 -20.43 18.61 -16.47
CA TRP A 168 -19.50 18.37 -15.37
C TRP A 168 -19.25 16.87 -15.23
N VAL A 169 -17.99 16.45 -15.29
CA VAL A 169 -17.60 15.04 -15.31
C VAL A 169 -16.76 14.74 -14.08
N ALA A 170 -17.09 13.66 -13.37
CA ALA A 170 -16.34 13.21 -12.20
C ALA A 170 -14.92 12.77 -12.57
N LEU A 171 -13.94 13.32 -11.86
CA LEU A 171 -12.52 13.00 -12.04
C LEU A 171 -12.02 11.92 -11.07
N ALA A 172 -12.80 11.59 -10.04
CA ALA A 172 -12.46 10.57 -9.04
C ALA A 172 -13.68 9.73 -8.67
N THR A 173 -13.45 8.48 -8.25
CA THR A 173 -14.51 7.60 -7.74
C THR A 173 -14.72 7.89 -6.25
N ALA A 174 -15.94 8.28 -5.88
CA ALA A 174 -16.33 8.44 -4.48
C ALA A 174 -17.85 8.30 -4.32
N ALA A 175 -18.26 7.55 -3.29
CA ALA A 175 -19.63 7.49 -2.80
C ALA A 175 -20.73 7.28 -3.86
N GLY A 176 -20.52 6.28 -4.73
CA GLY A 176 -21.48 5.92 -5.78
C GLY A 176 -21.39 6.77 -7.05
N VAL A 177 -20.45 7.71 -7.11
CA VAL A 177 -20.01 8.39 -8.34
C VAL A 177 -18.72 7.73 -8.81
N ASN A 178 -18.68 7.29 -10.07
CA ASN A 178 -17.48 6.74 -10.70
C ASN A 178 -16.78 7.80 -11.55
N VAL A 179 -15.48 7.65 -11.78
CA VAL A 179 -14.75 8.46 -12.77
C VAL A 179 -15.46 8.39 -14.12
N GLY A 180 -15.72 9.57 -14.73
CA GLY A 180 -16.41 9.69 -16.01
C GLY A 180 -17.92 9.91 -15.90
N ASP A 181 -18.53 9.78 -14.71
CA ASP A 181 -19.96 10.05 -14.53
C ASP A 181 -20.25 11.55 -14.72
N ILE A 182 -21.40 11.84 -15.36
CA ILE A 182 -21.88 13.22 -15.52
C ILE A 182 -22.59 13.64 -14.22
N CYS A 183 -22.03 14.66 -13.58
CA CYS A 183 -22.53 15.23 -12.34
C CYS A 183 -23.32 16.51 -12.61
N GLN A 184 -24.34 16.78 -11.78
CA GLN A 184 -25.05 18.06 -11.81
C GLN A 184 -24.73 18.84 -10.53
N LEU A 185 -23.86 19.83 -10.65
CA LEU A 185 -23.56 20.75 -9.55
C LEU A 185 -24.80 21.56 -9.17
N ARG A 186 -25.01 21.71 -7.87
CA ARG A 186 -26.04 22.59 -7.30
C ARG A 186 -25.53 24.04 -7.34
N ALA A 187 -26.45 25.00 -7.24
CA ALA A 187 -26.10 26.43 -7.27
C ALA A 187 -25.07 26.84 -6.19
N ASN A 188 -25.00 26.10 -5.08
CA ASN A 188 -24.10 26.36 -3.96
C ASN A 188 -22.83 25.49 -3.97
N ASP A 189 -22.67 24.61 -4.97
CA ASP A 189 -21.48 23.78 -5.04
C ASP A 189 -20.29 24.64 -5.51
N PRO A 190 -19.11 24.52 -4.90
CA PRO A 190 -17.95 25.34 -5.26
C PRO A 190 -17.51 25.04 -6.70
N ALA A 191 -17.30 26.10 -7.49
CA ALA A 191 -16.70 26.00 -8.81
C ALA A 191 -15.82 27.21 -9.12
N ARG A 192 -14.74 26.95 -9.88
CA ARG A 192 -13.82 27.97 -10.38
C ARG A 192 -13.39 27.61 -11.80
N GLY A 193 -13.79 28.43 -12.76
CA GLY A 193 -13.52 28.20 -14.18
C GLY A 193 -14.15 26.88 -14.66
N GLU A 194 -13.31 25.96 -15.13
CA GLU A 194 -13.73 24.66 -15.67
C GLU A 194 -13.72 23.54 -14.63
N TYR A 195 -13.36 23.84 -13.38
CA TYR A 195 -13.30 22.86 -12.29
C TYR A 195 -14.34 23.17 -11.21
N GLY A 196 -14.82 22.13 -10.55
CA GLY A 196 -15.78 22.25 -9.46
C GLY A 196 -15.72 21.07 -8.51
N LEU A 197 -16.51 21.16 -7.44
CA LEU A 197 -16.60 20.14 -6.40
C LEU A 197 -18.05 19.68 -6.25
N PHE A 198 -18.37 18.50 -6.79
CA PHE A 198 -19.69 17.90 -6.67
C PHE A 198 -19.88 17.28 -5.29
N ILE A 199 -20.91 17.69 -4.57
CA ILE A 199 -21.26 17.10 -3.27
C ILE A 199 -22.33 16.03 -3.48
N SER A 200 -21.93 14.77 -3.33
CA SER A 200 -22.82 13.61 -3.52
C SER A 200 -23.98 13.61 -2.51
N SER A 201 -24.96 12.72 -2.70
CA SER A 201 -26.06 12.55 -1.74
C SER A 201 -25.60 12.05 -0.37
N SER A 202 -24.44 11.39 -0.26
CA SER A 202 -23.85 10.98 1.02
C SER A 202 -23.10 12.12 1.73
N GLY A 203 -22.85 13.24 1.03
CA GLY A 203 -22.10 14.39 1.56
C GLY A 203 -20.60 14.36 1.24
N ASP A 204 -20.15 13.40 0.44
CA ASP A 204 -18.76 13.31 -0.02
C ASP A 204 -18.50 14.28 -1.17
N SER A 205 -17.29 14.84 -1.22
CA SER A 205 -16.88 15.80 -2.24
C SER A 205 -16.11 15.10 -3.36
N VAL A 206 -16.59 15.23 -4.60
CA VAL A 206 -16.02 14.64 -5.81
C VAL A 206 -15.52 15.75 -6.73
N PRO A 207 -14.22 15.78 -7.10
CA PRO A 207 -13.73 16.74 -8.07
C PRO A 207 -14.38 16.51 -9.44
N VAL A 208 -14.82 17.58 -10.09
CA VAL A 208 -15.44 17.56 -11.42
C VAL A 208 -14.80 18.58 -12.35
N GLN A 209 -14.81 18.28 -13.65
CA GLN A 209 -14.36 19.20 -14.71
C GLN A 209 -15.42 19.35 -15.81
N GLN A 210 -15.53 20.54 -16.39
CA GLN A 210 -16.35 20.77 -17.57
C GLN A 210 -15.71 20.13 -18.80
N MET A 211 -16.43 19.23 -19.46
CA MET A 211 -16.00 18.58 -20.70
C MET A 211 -17.14 18.56 -21.71
N SER A 212 -16.82 18.69 -22.99
CA SER A 212 -17.76 18.49 -24.09
C SER A 212 -18.02 16.99 -24.27
N SER A 213 -19.12 16.61 -24.92
CA SER A 213 -19.42 15.18 -25.16
C SER A 213 -18.28 14.44 -25.88
N LYS A 214 -17.56 15.12 -26.78
CA LYS A 214 -16.40 14.56 -27.49
C LYS A 214 -15.19 14.35 -26.56
N GLU A 215 -14.98 15.26 -25.62
CA GLU A 215 -13.92 15.14 -24.62
C GLU A 215 -14.24 14.05 -23.59
N ILE A 216 -15.52 13.86 -23.25
CA ILE A 216 -15.98 12.76 -22.40
C ILE A 216 -15.64 11.41 -23.03
N ASP A 217 -15.98 11.23 -24.31
CA ASP A 217 -15.65 9.99 -25.03
C ASP A 217 -14.14 9.74 -25.07
N ALA A 218 -13.35 10.78 -25.33
CA ALA A 218 -11.89 10.68 -25.33
C ALA A 218 -11.31 10.38 -23.93
N PHE A 219 -11.89 10.97 -22.88
CA PHE A 219 -11.53 10.75 -21.49
C PHE A 219 -11.83 9.31 -21.06
N ILE A 220 -13.05 8.83 -21.32
CA ILE A 220 -13.45 7.44 -21.07
C ILE A 220 -12.58 6.48 -21.89
N ASP A 221 -12.35 6.77 -23.18
CA ASP A 221 -11.46 5.97 -24.02
C ASP A 221 -10.04 5.94 -23.47
N SER A 222 -9.53 7.02 -22.90
CA SER A 222 -8.19 7.05 -22.30
C SER A 222 -8.10 6.19 -21.04
N LEU A 223 -9.16 6.19 -20.23
CA LEU A 223 -9.29 5.32 -19.06
C LEU A 223 -9.39 3.85 -19.47
N MET A 224 -10.11 3.54 -20.56
CA MET A 224 -10.30 2.18 -21.06
C MET A 224 -9.09 1.66 -21.86
N LYS A 225 -8.38 2.55 -22.57
CA LYS A 225 -7.14 2.26 -23.32
C LYS A 225 -5.91 2.19 -22.42
N LYS A 226 -5.97 2.70 -21.18
CA LYS A 226 -5.21 2.14 -20.05
C LYS A 226 -5.70 0.71 -19.79
N LYS A 227 -5.42 -0.16 -20.78
CA LYS A 227 -5.54 -1.60 -20.68
C LYS A 227 -4.78 -2.00 -19.41
N PRO A 228 -5.27 -2.94 -18.59
CA PRO A 228 -4.48 -3.50 -17.51
C PRO A 228 -3.35 -4.32 -18.13
N THR A 229 -2.32 -3.64 -18.62
CA THR A 229 -0.95 -4.13 -18.42
C THR A 229 -0.85 -4.36 -16.92
N GLY A 230 -0.38 -5.53 -16.51
CA GLY A 230 -0.12 -5.82 -15.10
C GLY A 230 0.56 -4.62 -14.41
N PRO A 231 0.31 -4.44 -13.11
CA PRO A 231 0.41 -3.15 -12.44
C PRO A 231 1.78 -2.50 -12.68
N GLN A 232 1.79 -1.51 -13.57
CA GLN A 232 2.86 -0.53 -13.76
C GLN A 232 2.18 0.79 -14.11
N GLY A 233 2.12 1.71 -13.14
CA GLY A 233 1.73 3.13 -13.26
C GLY A 233 0.29 3.38 -13.73
N ASP A 234 -0.62 4.06 -13.02
CA ASP A 234 -0.49 5.23 -12.15
C ASP A 234 -1.74 5.29 -11.25
N GLU A 235 -2.12 4.18 -10.63
CA GLU A 235 -2.72 4.34 -9.29
C GLU A 235 -1.55 4.64 -8.39
N GLU A 236 -1.49 5.89 -7.94
CA GLU A 236 -0.81 6.29 -6.73
C GLU A 236 -1.09 5.21 -5.68
N LEU A 237 -0.13 4.28 -5.57
CA LEU A 237 -0.20 3.16 -4.66
C LEU A 237 -0.20 3.81 -3.29
N LEU A 238 -1.39 3.97 -2.70
CA LEU A 238 -1.65 4.61 -1.40
C LEU A 238 -1.02 3.84 -0.22
N GLY A 239 0.20 3.35 -0.39
CA GLY A 239 0.92 2.70 0.68
C GLY A 239 2.32 2.20 0.35
N ALA A 240 2.99 2.67 -0.71
CA ALA A 240 4.44 2.60 -0.73
C ALA A 240 4.95 3.89 -0.10
N ASP A 241 5.29 3.84 1.19
CA ASP A 241 6.05 4.92 1.82
C ASP A 241 7.30 5.18 0.95
N ASP A 242 7.74 6.44 0.84
CA ASP A 242 8.88 6.92 0.02
C ASP A 242 10.24 6.21 0.31
N THR A 243 10.24 5.22 1.20
CA THR A 243 11.35 4.29 1.48
C THR A 243 11.59 3.25 0.39
N GLY A 244 10.65 3.04 -0.54
CA GLY A 244 10.87 2.32 -1.80
C GLY A 244 11.04 0.79 -1.73
N ASP A 245 10.94 0.16 -0.56
CA ASP A 245 11.00 -1.30 -0.45
C ASP A 245 9.65 -1.95 -0.78
N LEU A 246 9.62 -2.74 -1.86
CA LEU A 246 8.44 -3.49 -2.33
C LEU A 246 7.88 -4.49 -1.30
N ARG A 247 8.63 -4.77 -0.23
CA ARG A 247 8.28 -5.72 0.83
C ARG A 247 7.55 -5.07 2.00
N THR A 248 7.50 -3.75 2.10
CA THR A 248 6.78 -3.04 3.16
C THR A 248 5.49 -2.44 2.63
N LEU A 249 4.39 -2.60 3.37
CA LEU A 249 3.16 -1.83 3.15
C LEU A 249 3.18 -0.62 4.07
N ALA A 250 2.49 0.46 3.70
CA ALA A 250 2.31 1.61 4.57
C ALA A 250 1.75 1.19 5.92
N VAL A 251 2.21 1.86 6.97
CA VAL A 251 1.83 1.55 8.35
C VAL A 251 0.45 2.11 8.66
N ALA A 252 -0.47 1.24 9.04
CA ALA A 252 -1.78 1.56 9.61
C ALA A 252 -1.78 1.39 11.13
N TYR A 253 -2.60 2.20 11.79
CA TYR A 253 -2.88 2.12 13.21
C TYR A 253 -4.37 1.85 13.40
N ASP A 254 -4.70 1.03 14.40
CA ASP A 254 -6.09 0.78 14.75
C ASP A 254 -6.70 1.98 15.51
N PRO A 255 -8.01 1.96 15.84
CA PRO A 255 -8.64 3.06 16.58
C PRO A 255 -8.08 3.29 17.99
N GLN A 256 -7.31 2.34 18.54
CA GLN A 256 -6.65 2.43 19.85
C GLN A 256 -5.26 3.06 19.74
N GLY A 257 -4.77 3.28 18.52
CA GLY A 257 -3.44 3.81 18.24
C GLY A 257 -2.36 2.73 18.22
N ASP A 258 -2.73 1.46 18.26
CA ASP A 258 -1.79 0.34 18.16
C ASP A 258 -1.49 0.05 16.69
N ARG A 259 -0.24 -0.29 16.38
CA ARG A 259 0.17 -0.69 15.02
C ARG A 259 -0.51 -2.02 14.68
N TYR A 260 -1.55 -1.97 13.87
CA TYR A 260 -2.31 -3.15 13.48
C TYR A 260 -3.11 -2.89 12.21
N ARG A 261 -3.15 -3.91 11.35
CA ARG A 261 -4.03 -3.98 10.18
C ARG A 261 -4.77 -5.32 10.18
N LYS A 262 -6.08 -5.29 9.92
CA LYS A 262 -6.87 -6.52 9.82
C LYS A 262 -6.37 -7.37 8.65
N PHE A 263 -6.30 -8.69 8.84
CA PHE A 263 -5.76 -9.61 7.84
C PHE A 263 -6.43 -9.48 6.45
N ASP A 264 -7.75 -9.36 6.41
CA ASP A 264 -8.53 -9.20 5.16
C ASP A 264 -8.14 -7.93 4.38
N GLU A 265 -7.96 -6.82 5.11
CA GLU A 265 -7.53 -5.53 4.54
C GLU A 265 -6.07 -5.62 4.07
N ALA A 266 -5.18 -6.18 4.89
CA ALA A 266 -3.77 -6.37 4.54
C ALA A 266 -3.60 -7.20 3.26
N VAL A 267 -4.28 -8.34 3.14
CA VAL A 267 -4.22 -9.19 1.94
C VAL A 267 -4.79 -8.51 0.70
N THR A 268 -5.72 -7.56 0.87
CA THR A 268 -6.31 -6.81 -0.24
C THR A 268 -5.32 -5.87 -0.92
N ILE A 269 -4.39 -5.31 -0.15
CA ILE A 269 -3.34 -4.43 -0.66
C ILE A 269 -2.02 -5.14 -0.95
N CYS A 270 -1.86 -6.40 -0.53
CA CYS A 270 -0.71 -7.22 -0.93
C CYS A 270 -0.68 -7.42 -2.45
N TYR A 271 0.50 -7.27 -3.02
CA TYR A 271 0.76 -7.47 -4.44
C TYR A 271 2.07 -8.22 -4.62
N GLU A 272 2.24 -8.78 -5.81
CA GLU A 272 3.39 -9.59 -6.16
C GLU A 272 4.10 -8.95 -7.37
N THR A 273 5.40 -8.68 -7.22
CA THR A 273 6.26 -8.05 -8.24
C THR A 273 7.30 -9.04 -8.71
N ASP A 274 7.52 -9.19 -10.01
CA ASP A 274 8.54 -10.11 -10.53
C ASP A 274 9.97 -9.61 -10.22
N PHE A 275 10.78 -10.49 -9.63
CA PHE A 275 12.21 -10.25 -9.36
C PHE A 275 13.04 -11.08 -10.33
N ALA A 276 13.95 -10.44 -11.06
CA ALA A 276 14.83 -11.13 -12.01
C ALA A 276 15.80 -12.11 -11.32
N ASP A 277 16.12 -11.84 -10.06
CA ASP A 277 17.06 -12.55 -9.20
C ASP A 277 16.36 -13.37 -8.10
N TRP A 278 15.10 -13.76 -8.30
CA TRP A 278 14.35 -14.54 -7.32
C TRP A 278 15.06 -15.87 -6.98
N PRO A 279 15.39 -16.14 -5.70
CA PRO A 279 16.33 -17.21 -5.34
C PRO A 279 15.70 -18.61 -5.25
N LEU A 280 14.39 -18.76 -5.48
CA LEU A 280 13.67 -20.03 -5.36
C LEU A 280 13.15 -20.47 -6.73
N SER A 281 13.33 -21.74 -7.07
CA SER A 281 12.74 -22.28 -8.29
C SER A 281 11.23 -22.54 -8.13
N GLY A 282 10.51 -22.54 -9.25
CA GLY A 282 9.08 -22.80 -9.30
C GLY A 282 8.20 -21.57 -9.00
N PRO A 283 6.87 -21.73 -9.06
CA PRO A 283 5.92 -20.64 -8.90
C PRO A 283 5.90 -20.09 -7.47
N ARG A 284 5.59 -18.80 -7.32
CA ARG A 284 5.35 -18.18 -6.02
C ARG A 284 3.99 -18.59 -5.47
N SER A 285 3.93 -18.81 -4.16
CA SER A 285 2.78 -19.42 -3.49
C SER A 285 2.20 -18.52 -2.40
N VAL A 286 2.96 -17.56 -1.88
CA VAL A 286 2.52 -16.70 -0.77
C VAL A 286 1.24 -15.93 -1.12
N LEU A 287 1.19 -15.19 -2.24
CA LEU A 287 0.00 -14.39 -2.59
C LEU A 287 -1.23 -15.28 -2.81
N PHE A 288 -1.05 -16.41 -3.50
CA PHE A 288 -2.11 -17.41 -3.68
C PHE A 288 -2.66 -17.88 -2.33
N ARG A 289 -1.77 -18.24 -1.40
CA ARG A 289 -2.14 -18.74 -0.08
C ARG A 289 -2.90 -17.69 0.73
N LEU A 290 -2.41 -16.45 0.76
CA LEU A 290 -3.06 -15.33 1.44
C LEU A 290 -4.47 -15.06 0.89
N LYS A 291 -4.61 -15.00 -0.45
CA LYS A 291 -5.92 -14.81 -1.11
C LYS A 291 -6.88 -15.97 -0.83
N ALA A 292 -6.39 -17.20 -0.76
CA ALA A 292 -7.19 -18.38 -0.44
C ALA A 292 -7.72 -18.32 1.01
N LEU A 293 -6.87 -17.96 1.97
CA LEU A 293 -7.25 -17.75 3.37
C LEU A 293 -8.31 -16.65 3.49
N ARG A 294 -8.07 -15.50 2.87
CA ARG A 294 -9.01 -14.37 2.82
C ARG A 294 -10.37 -14.79 2.27
N LYS A 295 -10.39 -15.47 1.12
CA LYS A 295 -11.62 -15.97 0.47
C LYS A 295 -12.40 -16.93 1.37
N ALA A 296 -11.71 -17.71 2.19
CA ALA A 296 -12.33 -18.63 3.16
C ALA A 296 -12.76 -17.93 4.46
N GLY A 297 -12.46 -16.63 4.64
CA GLY A 297 -12.72 -15.91 5.90
C GLY A 297 -11.83 -16.39 7.05
N LEU A 298 -10.63 -16.91 6.75
CA LEU A 298 -9.70 -17.46 7.72
C LEU A 298 -8.46 -16.57 7.86
N THR A 299 -7.91 -16.49 9.08
CA THR A 299 -6.54 -16.05 9.33
C THR A 299 -5.59 -17.25 9.33
N PRO A 300 -4.25 -17.06 9.24
CA PRO A 300 -3.30 -18.16 9.35
C PRO A 300 -3.49 -19.03 10.60
N MET A 301 -3.69 -18.42 11.78
CA MET A 301 -3.93 -19.18 13.01
C MET A 301 -5.25 -19.95 12.99
N THR A 302 -6.31 -19.34 12.45
CA THR A 302 -7.62 -20.02 12.35
C THR A 302 -7.53 -21.20 11.37
N GLN A 303 -6.78 -21.05 10.28
CA GLN A 303 -6.51 -22.14 9.34
C GLN A 303 -5.67 -23.24 9.99
N HIS A 304 -4.66 -22.91 10.81
CA HIS A 304 -3.90 -23.90 11.57
C HIS A 304 -4.83 -24.77 12.44
N SER A 305 -5.73 -24.16 13.23
CA SER A 305 -6.71 -24.89 14.04
C SER A 305 -7.61 -25.79 13.18
N THR A 306 -8.12 -25.25 12.06
CA THR A 306 -8.96 -26.00 11.11
C THR A 306 -8.22 -27.19 10.49
N TRP A 307 -6.92 -27.03 10.20
CA TRP A 307 -6.09 -28.10 9.66
C TRP A 307 -5.84 -29.19 10.69
N LEU A 308 -5.56 -28.84 11.96
CA LEU A 308 -5.38 -29.81 13.04
C LEU A 308 -6.61 -30.71 13.25
N GLU A 309 -7.82 -30.13 13.15
CA GLU A 309 -9.06 -30.88 13.25
C GLU A 309 -9.23 -31.90 12.12
N LYS A 310 -8.74 -31.56 10.91
CA LYS A 310 -8.88 -32.39 9.71
C LYS A 310 -7.78 -33.43 9.55
N SER A 311 -6.55 -33.11 9.96
CA SER A 311 -5.37 -33.97 9.77
C SER A 311 -5.27 -35.12 10.77
N LYS A 312 -6.09 -35.10 11.84
CA LYS A 312 -6.08 -36.13 12.91
C LYS A 312 -4.71 -36.37 13.54
N MET A 313 -3.82 -35.37 13.51
CA MET A 313 -2.49 -35.50 14.08
C MET A 313 -2.52 -35.71 15.60
N GLY A 314 -1.53 -36.47 16.08
CA GLY A 314 -1.31 -36.64 17.52
C GLY A 314 -1.03 -35.30 18.23
N LYS A 315 -1.47 -35.18 19.49
CA LYS A 315 -1.26 -33.96 20.30
C LYS A 315 0.21 -33.61 20.50
N ASN A 316 1.08 -34.63 20.49
CA ASN A 316 2.53 -34.49 20.72
C ASN A 316 3.32 -34.50 19.40
N ASP A 317 2.65 -34.35 18.25
CA ASP A 317 3.33 -34.31 16.96
C ASP A 317 4.16 -33.03 16.84
N ARG A 318 5.40 -33.14 16.36
CA ARG A 318 6.31 -32.00 16.20
C ARG A 318 5.82 -31.04 15.12
N SER A 319 5.24 -31.57 14.05
CA SER A 319 4.74 -30.78 12.91
C SER A 319 3.55 -29.91 13.31
N ARG A 320 2.79 -30.28 14.36
CA ARG A 320 1.77 -29.40 14.95
C ARG A 320 2.38 -28.11 15.45
N HIS A 321 3.43 -28.20 16.27
CA HIS A 321 4.07 -27.02 16.85
C HIS A 321 4.78 -26.19 15.78
N GLU A 322 5.47 -26.86 14.84
CA GLU A 322 6.11 -26.19 13.72
C GLU A 322 5.09 -25.39 12.90
N HIS A 323 3.97 -26.00 12.49
CA HIS A 323 2.93 -25.31 11.72
C HIS A 323 2.28 -24.17 12.52
N GLU A 324 2.10 -24.31 13.83
CA GLU A 324 1.59 -23.24 14.69
C GLU A 324 2.52 -22.02 14.66
N VAL A 325 3.82 -22.25 14.79
CA VAL A 325 4.84 -21.18 14.73
C VAL A 325 4.86 -20.52 13.36
N LEU A 326 4.84 -21.29 12.27
CA LEU A 326 4.78 -20.76 10.90
C LEU A 326 3.52 -19.90 10.67
N ALA A 327 2.38 -20.35 11.17
CA ALA A 327 1.12 -19.60 11.08
C ALA A 327 1.18 -18.29 11.88
N ARG A 328 1.75 -18.29 13.09
CA ARG A 328 1.97 -17.06 13.87
C ARG A 328 2.90 -16.09 13.16
N ILE A 329 4.02 -16.57 12.62
CA ILE A 329 4.97 -15.71 11.88
C ILE A 329 4.26 -15.04 10.70
N LEU A 330 3.48 -15.81 9.92
CA LEU A 330 2.74 -15.27 8.78
C LEU A 330 1.69 -14.23 9.21
N GLU A 331 0.94 -14.51 10.27
CA GLU A 331 -0.10 -13.60 10.75
C GLU A 331 0.49 -12.31 11.30
N THR A 332 1.53 -12.38 12.13
CA THR A 332 2.23 -11.20 12.67
C THR A 332 2.87 -10.39 11.55
N ALA A 333 3.54 -11.03 10.60
CA ALA A 333 4.16 -10.36 9.46
C ALA A 333 3.13 -9.54 8.66
N VAL A 334 1.96 -10.11 8.40
CA VAL A 334 0.93 -9.44 7.59
C VAL A 334 0.12 -8.41 8.38
N THR A 335 -0.19 -8.66 9.65
CA THR A 335 -1.13 -7.82 10.43
C THR A 335 -0.44 -6.76 11.28
N TYR A 336 0.69 -7.08 11.92
CA TYR A 336 1.41 -6.17 12.80
C TYR A 336 2.54 -5.47 12.05
N ASP A 337 3.45 -6.24 11.44
CA ASP A 337 4.56 -5.68 10.66
C ASP A 337 4.07 -5.03 9.36
N GLN A 338 2.88 -5.41 8.89
CA GLN A 338 2.28 -4.92 7.66
C GLN A 338 3.21 -5.15 6.47
N TYR A 339 3.78 -6.35 6.44
CA TYR A 339 4.74 -6.81 5.47
C TYR A 339 4.04 -7.32 4.22
N ASN A 340 4.47 -6.86 3.04
CA ASN A 340 4.05 -7.39 1.75
C ASN A 340 4.75 -8.73 1.49
N ALA A 341 4.32 -9.75 2.23
CA ALA A 341 4.91 -11.08 2.25
C ALA A 341 5.16 -11.73 0.87
N PRO A 342 4.31 -11.54 -0.18
CA PRO A 342 4.57 -12.09 -1.51
C PRO A 342 5.89 -11.70 -2.16
N ASN A 343 6.43 -10.54 -1.79
CA ASN A 343 7.69 -10.02 -2.34
C ASN A 343 8.92 -10.49 -1.53
N SER A 344 8.73 -11.42 -0.59
CA SER A 344 9.79 -11.92 0.29
C SER A 344 10.10 -13.39 0.07
N ALA A 345 11.34 -13.67 -0.34
CA ALA A 345 11.82 -15.05 -0.49
C ALA A 345 11.81 -15.82 0.84
N ALA A 346 12.03 -15.16 1.98
CA ALA A 346 11.95 -15.78 3.29
C ALA A 346 10.51 -16.24 3.60
N MET A 347 9.51 -15.41 3.31
CA MET A 347 8.11 -15.77 3.48
C MET A 347 7.69 -16.88 2.52
N GLU A 348 8.21 -16.88 1.29
CA GLU A 348 7.97 -17.96 0.33
C GLU A 348 8.49 -19.31 0.84
N ARG A 349 9.69 -19.36 1.44
CA ARG A 349 10.21 -20.58 2.08
C ARG A 349 9.30 -21.06 3.22
N LEU A 350 8.84 -20.14 4.07
CA LEU A 350 7.95 -20.47 5.20
C LEU A 350 6.60 -21.04 4.70
N ILE A 351 5.99 -20.42 3.69
CA ILE A 351 4.74 -20.89 3.09
C ILE A 351 4.92 -22.26 2.42
N ARG A 352 6.01 -22.46 1.67
CA ARG A 352 6.32 -23.76 1.06
C ARG A 352 6.51 -24.85 2.10
N ARG A 353 7.19 -24.55 3.22
CA ARG A 353 7.32 -25.47 4.35
C ARG A 353 5.97 -25.81 4.99
N MET A 354 5.10 -24.82 5.18
CA MET A 354 3.74 -25.04 5.70
C MET A 354 2.91 -25.93 4.76
N MET A 355 2.94 -25.66 3.45
CA MET A 355 2.25 -26.49 2.44
C MET A 355 2.80 -27.92 2.38
N LEU A 356 4.11 -28.11 2.53
CA LEU A 356 4.75 -29.41 2.59
C LEU A 356 4.26 -30.22 3.80
N ILE A 357 4.20 -29.60 4.98
CA ILE A 357 3.65 -30.24 6.20
C ILE A 357 2.19 -30.65 5.96
N GLU A 358 1.36 -29.75 5.43
CA GLU A 358 -0.06 -30.06 5.15
C GLU A 358 -0.23 -31.22 4.17
N THR A 359 0.62 -31.28 3.14
CA THR A 359 0.60 -32.32 2.12
C THR A 359 1.05 -33.67 2.69
N ALA A 360 2.10 -33.67 3.52
CA ALA A 360 2.63 -34.88 4.15
C ALA A 360 1.59 -35.61 5.02
N TYR A 361 0.64 -34.88 5.62
CA TYR A 361 -0.43 -35.41 6.47
C TYR A 361 -1.79 -35.56 5.77
N LYS A 362 -1.86 -35.38 4.44
CA LYS A 362 -3.14 -35.42 3.72
C LYS A 362 -3.77 -36.81 3.70
N ASP A 363 -2.96 -37.84 3.46
CA ASP A 363 -3.42 -39.21 3.19
C ASP A 363 -2.89 -40.27 4.17
N SER A 364 -2.04 -39.88 5.12
CA SER A 364 -1.35 -40.79 6.04
C SER A 364 -1.16 -40.17 7.42
N GLU A 365 -1.31 -40.99 8.47
CA GLU A 365 -0.92 -40.61 9.84
C GLU A 365 0.59 -40.51 10.00
N VAL A 366 1.34 -41.26 9.19
CA VAL A 366 2.80 -41.18 9.11
C VAL A 366 3.14 -40.18 8.00
N PRO A 367 3.73 -39.03 8.31
CA PRO A 367 3.99 -38.00 7.31
C PRO A 367 5.00 -38.47 6.26
N GLN A 368 4.69 -38.23 5.00
CA GLN A 368 5.57 -38.52 3.87
C GLN A 368 6.10 -37.20 3.29
N TYR A 369 7.43 -37.01 3.34
CA TYR A 369 8.12 -35.82 2.85
C TYR A 369 8.82 -36.07 1.50
N ASP A 370 8.40 -37.09 0.77
CA ASP A 370 8.96 -37.40 -0.54
C ASP A 370 8.70 -36.23 -1.50
N GLY A 371 9.75 -35.76 -2.17
CA GLY A 371 9.67 -34.60 -3.05
C GLY A 371 9.69 -33.24 -2.33
N SER A 372 10.10 -33.18 -1.06
CA SER A 372 10.27 -31.93 -0.31
C SER A 372 11.16 -30.90 -1.05
N GLU A 373 12.14 -31.36 -1.80
CA GLU A 373 13.03 -30.54 -2.64
C GLU A 373 12.27 -29.73 -3.69
N TYR A 374 11.19 -30.28 -4.28
CA TYR A 374 10.37 -29.58 -5.25
C TYR A 374 9.47 -28.53 -4.61
N PHE A 375 9.03 -28.77 -3.37
CA PHE A 375 8.29 -27.77 -2.61
C PHE A 375 9.20 -26.61 -2.23
N MET A 376 10.39 -26.90 -1.69
CA MET A 376 11.28 -25.87 -1.15
C MET A 376 11.98 -25.05 -2.25
N GLY A 377 12.04 -25.55 -3.49
CA GLY A 377 12.71 -24.87 -4.61
C GLY A 377 14.23 -24.84 -4.45
N GLU A 378 14.77 -25.77 -3.66
CA GLU A 378 16.20 -25.91 -3.37
C GLU A 378 16.82 -26.91 -4.36
N GLU A 379 16.96 -26.50 -5.62
CA GLU A 379 17.54 -27.38 -6.64
C GLU A 379 19.06 -27.52 -6.52
N GLU A 380 19.73 -26.66 -5.77
CA GLU A 380 21.19 -26.61 -5.69
C GLU A 380 21.78 -27.67 -4.76
N MET A 381 21.06 -28.07 -3.71
CA MET A 381 21.52 -29.04 -2.73
C MET A 381 20.77 -30.36 -2.90
N ALA A 382 21.49 -31.43 -3.24
CA ALA A 382 20.91 -32.76 -3.27
C ALA A 382 20.64 -33.26 -1.83
N PRO A 383 19.73 -34.25 -1.65
CA PRO A 383 19.40 -34.78 -0.32
C PRO A 383 20.59 -35.35 0.47
N ASP A 384 21.66 -35.75 -0.22
CA ASP A 384 22.90 -36.23 0.38
C ASP A 384 23.86 -35.10 0.79
N GLY A 385 23.45 -33.85 0.63
CA GLY A 385 24.25 -32.66 0.87
C GLY A 385 25.23 -32.33 -0.26
N SER A 386 25.21 -33.06 -1.38
CA SER A 386 26.05 -32.72 -2.52
C SER A 386 25.54 -31.46 -3.24
N MET A 387 26.47 -30.55 -3.52
CA MET A 387 26.19 -29.36 -4.33
C MET A 387 26.49 -29.71 -5.78
N VAL A 388 25.45 -29.95 -6.57
CA VAL A 388 25.57 -30.24 -8.00
C VAL A 388 24.92 -29.11 -8.76
N SER A 389 25.68 -28.46 -9.65
CA SER A 389 25.19 -27.37 -10.48
C SER A 389 23.89 -27.74 -11.20
N PRO A 390 22.85 -26.90 -11.16
CA PRO A 390 21.59 -27.13 -11.87
C PRO A 390 21.79 -27.38 -13.36
N ALA A 391 22.77 -26.72 -13.99
CA ALA A 391 23.11 -26.93 -15.41
C ALA A 391 23.58 -28.37 -15.68
N VAL A 392 24.39 -28.93 -14.79
CA VAL A 392 24.88 -30.32 -14.90
C VAL A 392 23.74 -31.30 -14.63
N LYS A 393 22.87 -31.03 -13.65
CA LYS A 393 21.66 -31.84 -13.40
C LYS A 393 20.75 -31.86 -14.64
N LYS A 394 20.49 -30.70 -15.24
CA LYS A 394 19.68 -30.56 -16.46
C LYS A 394 20.28 -31.34 -17.63
N TYR A 395 21.56 -31.16 -17.90
CA TYR A 395 22.27 -31.90 -18.96
C TYR A 395 22.20 -33.41 -18.77
N THR A 396 22.41 -33.88 -17.53
CA THR A 396 22.37 -35.32 -17.20
C THR A 396 20.94 -35.87 -17.32
N ALA A 397 19.93 -35.12 -16.87
CA ALA A 397 18.52 -35.50 -17.01
C ALA A 397 18.09 -35.56 -18.48
N GLU A 398 18.53 -34.62 -19.32
CA GLU A 398 18.29 -34.62 -20.77
C GLU A 398 18.95 -35.85 -21.42
N ARG A 399 20.21 -36.16 -21.09
CA ARG A 399 20.89 -37.37 -21.59
C ARG A 399 20.20 -38.66 -21.18
N LEU A 400 19.75 -38.77 -19.93
CA LEU A 400 18.99 -39.93 -19.45
C LEU A 400 17.66 -40.06 -20.19
N ARG A 401 16.93 -38.96 -20.42
CA ARG A 401 15.68 -38.98 -21.21
C ARG A 401 15.94 -39.46 -22.64
N ASP A 402 16.99 -38.98 -23.29
CA ASP A 402 17.38 -39.41 -24.64
C ASP A 402 17.71 -40.91 -24.67
N GLU A 403 18.47 -41.41 -23.69
CA GLU A 403 18.79 -42.83 -23.57
C GLU A 403 17.53 -43.69 -23.34
N TYR A 404 16.63 -43.26 -22.46
CA TYR A 404 15.34 -43.94 -22.25
C TYR A 404 14.48 -43.96 -23.51
N ALA A 405 14.46 -42.87 -24.29
CA ALA A 405 13.76 -42.81 -25.57
C ALA A 405 14.36 -43.82 -26.56
N VAL A 406 15.70 -43.87 -26.69
CA VAL A 406 16.41 -44.84 -27.53
C VAL A 406 16.12 -46.29 -27.07
N MET A 407 16.14 -46.57 -25.77
CA MET A 407 15.82 -47.91 -25.26
C MET A 407 14.37 -48.31 -25.55
N LYS A 408 13.42 -47.38 -25.42
CA LYS A 408 12.00 -47.60 -25.75
C LYS A 408 11.82 -47.93 -27.22
N GLU A 409 12.47 -47.18 -28.12
CA GLU A 409 12.43 -47.45 -29.57
C GLU A 409 13.12 -48.76 -29.93
N LYS A 410 14.25 -49.10 -29.29
CA LYS A 410 14.89 -50.43 -29.46
C LYS A 410 13.98 -51.57 -29.02
N ARG A 411 13.25 -51.40 -27.91
CA ARG A 411 12.29 -52.40 -27.42
C ARG A 411 11.14 -52.59 -28.41
N LYS A 412 10.52 -51.51 -28.87
CA LYS A 412 9.48 -51.55 -29.92
C LYS A 412 9.98 -52.23 -31.19
N ALA A 413 11.17 -51.85 -31.68
CA ALA A 413 11.76 -52.46 -32.88
C ALA A 413 12.04 -53.96 -32.72
N LYS A 414 12.44 -54.40 -31.52
CA LYS A 414 12.62 -55.82 -31.21
C LYS A 414 11.28 -56.56 -31.20
N GLU A 415 10.26 -55.98 -30.58
CA GLU A 415 8.90 -56.53 -30.55
C GLU A 415 8.31 -56.66 -31.97
N GLU A 416 8.52 -55.66 -32.85
CA GLU A 416 8.11 -55.72 -34.26
C GLU A 416 8.85 -56.81 -35.06
N ARG A 417 10.15 -57.00 -34.82
CA ARG A 417 10.92 -58.07 -35.49
C ARG A 417 10.44 -59.46 -35.11
N VAL A 418 10.05 -59.66 -33.85
CA VAL A 418 9.48 -60.94 -33.38
C VAL A 418 8.12 -61.19 -34.04
N LEU A 419 7.28 -60.16 -34.21
CA LEU A 419 5.98 -60.28 -34.88
C LEU A 419 6.12 -60.55 -36.40
N LYS A 420 7.14 -59.98 -37.05
CA LYS A 420 7.37 -60.14 -38.51
C LYS A 420 7.96 -61.50 -38.91
N HIS A 421 8.53 -62.26 -37.99
CA HIS A 421 8.94 -63.64 -38.24
C HIS A 421 7.89 -64.60 -37.68
N PRO A 422 6.79 -64.89 -38.40
CA PRO A 422 5.86 -65.92 -37.98
C PRO A 422 6.65 -67.23 -37.84
N LYS A 423 6.53 -67.90 -36.68
CA LYS A 423 7.13 -69.23 -36.45
C LYS A 423 6.72 -70.13 -37.60
N LYS A 424 7.67 -70.38 -38.51
CA LYS A 424 7.45 -71.18 -39.71
C LYS A 424 7.40 -72.63 -39.26
N GLY A 425 6.20 -73.06 -38.88
CA GLY A 425 5.73 -74.44 -38.74
C GLY A 425 6.68 -75.39 -38.02
N ASP A 426 6.44 -75.59 -36.72
CA ASP A 426 6.62 -76.94 -36.15
C ASP A 426 5.72 -77.87 -36.96
N LYS A 427 6.33 -78.58 -37.92
CA LYS A 427 5.69 -79.70 -38.61
C LYS A 427 5.29 -80.68 -37.52
N ALA A 428 3.99 -80.89 -37.40
CA ALA A 428 3.41 -81.96 -36.61
C ALA A 428 4.11 -83.29 -36.96
N ASP A 429 4.92 -83.78 -36.01
CA ASP A 429 5.37 -85.16 -36.00
C ASP A 429 4.13 -86.05 -35.95
N LYS A 430 3.83 -86.69 -37.08
CA LYS A 430 2.85 -87.75 -37.16
C LYS A 430 3.37 -88.91 -36.32
N ALA A 431 2.58 -89.28 -35.30
CA ALA A 431 2.77 -90.48 -34.50
C ALA A 431 2.89 -91.75 -35.38
N PRO A 432 3.74 -92.72 -35.02
CA PRO A 432 3.78 -94.01 -35.69
C PRO A 432 2.61 -94.90 -35.20
N GLU A 433 1.73 -95.30 -36.12
CA GLU A 433 0.72 -96.35 -35.89
C GLU A 433 1.32 -97.74 -36.16
N LYS A 434 0.92 -98.71 -35.32
CA LYS A 434 1.28 -100.13 -35.35
C LYS A 434 0.41 -100.93 -36.29
#